data_AF-A0A523D0Q5-F1
#
_entry.id   AF-A0A523D0Q5-F1
#
_cell.length_a   1.000
_cell.length_b   1.000
_cell.length_c   1.000
_cell.angle_alpha   90.00
_cell.angle_beta   90.00
_cell.angle_gamma   90.00
#
_symmetry.space_group_name_H-M   'P 1'
#
loop_
_entity.id
_entity.type
_entity.pdbx_description
1 polymer ?
#
loop_
_entity_poly.entity_id
_entity_poly.type
_entity_poly.pdbx_seq_one_letter_code
_entity_poly.pdbx_strand_id
1 'polypeptide(L)'
;KLEYNGYQFEGADGSLKLLFRKFGKDQDQPFEFKGFRVLVDQNHAGQCVSEATVRICVDGVEEHVVSDGNGPVHALDCAIKKALVRFFPEIEEIRLIDYKVRVLESQSGTAAKVRVLIESTDGHRSWTSLGVSSNVMEASWQAIIDSVLYKLVFPGKQTGALGAQREREEEKKKETIKQ
;
A
#
# COMPACT_ATOMS: atom_id res chain seq x y z
N LYS A 1 12.02 -15.53 13.94
CA LYS A 1 11.83 -14.42 14.90
C LYS A 1 10.74 -13.39 14.49
N LEU A 2 9.97 -13.57 13.41
CA LEU A 2 8.81 -12.70 13.09
C LEU A 2 7.50 -13.14 13.80
N GLU A 3 7.29 -14.43 13.98
CA GLU A 3 6.09 -14.97 14.66
C GLU A 3 5.95 -14.44 16.10
N TYR A 4 7.07 -14.33 16.81
CA TYR A 4 7.14 -13.79 18.18
C TYR A 4 6.83 -12.28 18.26
N ASN A 5 6.88 -11.55 17.14
CA ASN A 5 6.57 -10.13 17.08
C ASN A 5 5.09 -9.84 16.77
N GLY A 6 4.25 -10.88 16.70
CA GLY A 6 2.84 -10.76 16.38
C GLY A 6 2.54 -10.83 14.88
N TYR A 7 3.47 -11.26 14.05
CA TYR A 7 3.21 -11.63 12.65
C TYR A 7 2.79 -13.11 12.60
N GLN A 8 1.50 -13.39 12.71
CA GLN A 8 0.99 -14.65 12.16
C GLN A 8 0.62 -14.36 10.71
N PHE A 9 1.33 -15.02 9.79
CA PHE A 9 1.07 -14.90 8.35
C PHE A 9 -0.09 -15.78 7.88
N GLU A 10 -0.75 -16.52 8.78
CA GLU A 10 -1.99 -17.22 8.48
C GLU A 10 -3.03 -16.22 7.96
N GLY A 11 -3.25 -16.23 6.64
CA GLY A 11 -4.21 -15.36 5.96
C GLY A 11 -3.65 -14.05 5.38
N ALA A 12 -2.34 -13.83 5.35
CA ALA A 12 -1.73 -12.60 4.81
C ALA A 12 -0.78 -12.88 3.63
N ASP A 13 -1.31 -13.54 2.61
CA ASP A 13 -0.55 -14.07 1.47
C ASP A 13 0.23 -13.00 0.69
N GLY A 14 -0.27 -11.76 0.65
CA GLY A 14 0.38 -10.64 -0.04
C GLY A 14 1.64 -10.16 0.68
N SER A 15 1.53 -9.81 1.96
CA SER A 15 2.68 -9.39 2.79
C SER A 15 3.73 -10.49 2.91
N LEU A 16 3.31 -11.76 3.00
CA LEU A 16 4.24 -12.89 3.04
C LEU A 16 5.04 -13.04 1.74
N LYS A 17 4.37 -12.94 0.57
CA LYS A 17 5.05 -12.99 -0.74
C LYS A 17 6.02 -11.82 -0.93
N LEU A 18 5.66 -10.63 -0.48
CA LEU A 18 6.55 -9.47 -0.49
C LEU A 18 7.75 -9.65 0.43
N LEU A 19 7.54 -10.23 1.62
CA LEU A 19 8.63 -10.56 2.54
C LEU A 19 9.62 -11.55 1.90
N PHE A 20 9.13 -12.60 1.23
CA PHE A 20 9.99 -13.54 0.50
C PHE A 20 10.77 -12.86 -0.63
N ARG A 21 10.16 -11.91 -1.36
CA ARG A 21 10.88 -11.12 -2.38
C ARG A 21 11.98 -10.25 -1.76
N LYS A 22 11.73 -9.61 -0.62
CA LYS A 22 12.74 -8.84 0.14
C LYS A 22 13.92 -9.68 0.62
N PHE A 23 13.76 -11.00 0.80
CA PHE A 23 14.89 -11.90 1.09
C PHE A 23 15.57 -12.45 -0.18
N GLY A 24 14.99 -12.20 -1.35
CA GLY A 24 15.57 -12.54 -2.66
C GLY A 24 16.52 -11.46 -3.20
N LYS A 25 17.00 -11.66 -4.43
CA LYS A 25 17.89 -10.72 -5.13
C LYS A 25 17.15 -9.56 -5.84
N ASP A 26 15.82 -9.62 -5.94
CA ASP A 26 15.00 -8.56 -6.53
C ASP A 26 14.59 -7.54 -5.46
N GLN A 27 15.37 -6.46 -5.35
CA GLN A 27 15.16 -5.40 -4.35
C GLN A 27 14.54 -4.13 -4.93
N ASP A 28 14.28 -4.08 -6.25
CA ASP A 28 13.74 -2.87 -6.87
C ASP A 28 12.29 -2.67 -6.41
N GLN A 29 12.13 -1.68 -5.51
CA GLN A 29 10.83 -1.20 -5.08
C GLN A 29 10.29 -0.22 -6.13
N PRO A 30 9.02 -0.36 -6.57
CA PRO A 30 8.44 0.53 -7.59
C PRO A 30 8.39 2.01 -7.17
N PHE A 31 8.42 2.29 -5.87
CA PHE A 31 8.41 3.64 -5.32
C PHE A 31 9.01 3.65 -3.92
N GLU A 32 9.45 4.83 -3.48
CA GLU A 32 9.90 5.08 -2.11
C GLU A 32 8.81 5.86 -1.36
N PHE A 33 8.39 5.35 -0.21
CA PHE A 33 7.47 6.06 0.68
C PHE A 33 8.26 6.99 1.62
N LYS A 34 7.99 8.30 1.59
CA LYS A 34 8.72 9.30 2.38
C LYS A 34 8.04 9.64 3.70
N GLY A 35 6.71 9.56 3.77
CA GLY A 35 5.97 9.85 4.99
C GLY A 35 4.49 10.15 4.76
N PHE A 36 3.71 10.10 5.84
CA PHE A 36 2.33 10.61 5.85
C PHE A 36 2.06 11.46 7.09
N ARG A 37 1.02 12.28 6.97
CA ARG A 37 0.37 12.96 8.08
C ARG A 37 -1.13 12.72 7.97
N VAL A 38 -1.80 12.43 9.08
CA VAL A 38 -3.26 12.37 9.13
C VAL A 38 -3.75 13.37 10.17
N LEU A 39 -4.73 14.17 9.77
CA LEU A 39 -5.43 15.15 10.59
C LEU A 39 -6.86 14.66 10.75
N VAL A 40 -7.33 14.63 11.99
CA VAL A 40 -8.72 14.32 12.33
C VAL A 40 -9.21 15.48 13.17
N ASP A 41 -10.28 16.12 12.71
CA ASP A 41 -10.93 17.21 13.42
C ASP A 41 -12.38 16.83 13.71
N GLN A 42 -12.83 17.12 14.93
CA GLN A 42 -14.22 16.96 15.33
C GLN A 42 -14.75 18.32 15.77
N ASN A 43 -15.66 18.86 14.97
CA ASN A 43 -16.26 20.16 15.29
C ASN A 43 -17.31 20.04 16.40
N HIS A 44 -17.73 21.19 16.95
CA HIS A 44 -18.76 21.25 18.00
C HIS A 44 -20.13 20.68 17.56
N ALA A 45 -20.38 20.54 16.25
CA ALA A 45 -21.57 19.90 15.71
C ALA A 45 -21.44 18.36 15.62
N GLY A 46 -20.32 17.80 16.07
CA GLY A 46 -20.05 16.36 16.06
C GLY A 46 -19.63 15.81 14.70
N GLN A 47 -19.40 16.66 13.69
CA GLN A 47 -18.90 16.22 12.40
C GLN A 47 -17.41 15.92 12.52
N CYS A 48 -17.03 14.71 12.12
CA CYS A 48 -15.64 14.27 12.07
C CYS A 48 -15.14 14.41 10.63
N VAL A 49 -14.13 15.26 10.43
CA VAL A 49 -13.44 15.44 9.15
C VAL A 49 -12.06 14.80 9.27
N SER A 50 -11.66 14.05 8.24
CA SER A 50 -10.35 13.41 8.19
C SER A 50 -9.66 13.76 6.89
N GLU A 51 -8.44 14.26 7.01
CA GLU A 51 -7.55 14.61 5.90
C GLU A 51 -6.24 13.85 6.06
N ALA A 52 -5.70 13.32 4.96
CA ALA A 52 -4.37 12.73 4.93
C ALA A 52 -3.50 13.40 3.88
N THR A 53 -2.24 13.61 4.25
CA THR A 53 -1.17 14.08 3.38
C THR A 53 -0.13 12.97 3.23
N VAL A 54 0.30 12.67 2.01
CA VAL A 54 1.26 11.61 1.69
C VAL A 54 2.38 12.17 0.84
N ARG A 55 3.62 11.73 1.12
CA ARG A 55 4.82 12.02 0.31
C ARG A 55 5.42 10.71 -0.19
N ILE A 56 5.63 10.62 -1.50
CA ILE A 56 6.27 9.48 -2.16
C ILE A 56 7.27 9.97 -3.21
N CYS A 57 8.19 9.10 -3.60
CA CYS A 57 9.11 9.35 -4.70
C CYS A 57 9.08 8.16 -5.68
N VAL A 58 8.94 8.44 -6.97
CA VAL A 58 8.98 7.45 -8.05
C VAL A 58 10.01 7.91 -9.07
N ASP A 59 11.05 7.11 -9.30
CA ASP A 59 12.15 7.43 -10.23
C ASP A 59 12.75 8.83 -10.05
N GLY A 60 12.87 9.30 -8.80
CA GLY A 60 13.39 10.62 -8.45
C GLY A 60 12.36 11.76 -8.53
N VAL A 61 11.12 11.49 -8.92
CA VAL A 61 10.02 12.46 -8.94
C VAL A 61 9.25 12.36 -7.62
N GLU A 62 9.30 13.43 -6.83
CA GLU A 62 8.52 13.53 -5.59
C GLU A 62 7.07 13.97 -5.88
N GLU A 63 6.12 13.27 -5.26
CA GLU A 63 4.71 13.67 -5.21
C GLU A 63 4.29 13.95 -3.77
N HIS A 64 3.51 15.02 -3.61
CA HIS A 64 2.95 15.44 -2.34
C HIS A 64 1.45 15.64 -2.51
N VAL A 65 0.68 14.70 -1.97
CA VAL A 65 -0.76 14.61 -2.24
C VAL A 65 -1.55 14.71 -0.94
N VAL A 66 -2.65 15.45 -1.03
CA VAL A 66 -3.66 15.57 0.02
C VAL A 66 -4.97 14.95 -0.45
N SER A 67 -5.65 14.24 0.45
CA SER A 67 -7.01 13.72 0.24
C SER A 67 -7.81 13.70 1.55
N ASP A 68 -9.09 14.05 1.43
CA ASP A 68 -10.09 13.84 2.46
C ASP A 68 -10.61 12.40 2.41
N GLY A 69 -11.29 11.97 3.47
CA GLY A 69 -12.03 10.72 3.49
C GLY A 69 -12.98 10.59 4.67
N ASN A 70 -13.91 9.64 4.54
CA ASN A 70 -14.81 9.17 5.60
C ASN A 70 -14.05 8.44 6.73
N GLY A 71 -13.17 9.15 7.43
CA GLY A 71 -12.31 8.64 8.49
C GLY A 71 -10.82 8.61 8.11
N PRO A 72 -9.93 8.50 9.10
CA PRO A 72 -8.48 8.68 8.91
C PRO A 72 -7.84 7.64 8.01
N VAL A 73 -8.27 6.38 8.12
CA VAL A 73 -7.76 5.27 7.30
C VAL A 73 -8.19 5.43 5.85
N HIS A 74 -9.43 5.85 5.60
CA HIS A 74 -9.94 6.08 4.25
C HIS A 74 -9.25 7.28 3.59
N ALA A 75 -9.07 8.39 4.32
CA ALA A 75 -8.32 9.54 3.82
C ALA A 75 -6.90 9.15 3.41
N LEU A 76 -6.22 8.33 4.23
CA LEU A 76 -4.88 7.81 3.94
C LEU A 76 -4.85 6.92 2.69
N ASP A 77 -5.79 5.97 2.57
CA ASP A 77 -5.94 5.09 1.40
C ASP A 77 -6.12 5.90 0.10
N CYS A 78 -7.01 6.90 0.13
CA CYS A 78 -7.24 7.81 -0.99
C CYS A 78 -5.99 8.62 -1.35
N ALA A 79 -5.29 9.17 -0.34
CA ALA A 79 -4.07 9.95 -0.57
C ALA A 79 -2.94 9.10 -1.20
N ILE A 80 -2.75 7.85 -0.73
CA ILE A 80 -1.77 6.90 -1.29
C ILE A 80 -2.13 6.58 -2.74
N LYS A 81 -3.37 6.18 -3.02
CA LYS A 81 -3.81 5.86 -4.38
C LYS A 81 -3.64 7.06 -5.31
N LYS A 82 -4.08 8.24 -4.89
CA LYS A 82 -3.97 9.48 -5.67
C LYS A 82 -2.52 9.89 -5.94
N ALA A 83 -1.59 9.61 -5.02
CA ALA A 83 -0.17 9.84 -5.25
C ALA A 83 0.44 8.88 -6.27
N LEU A 84 0.06 7.60 -6.23
CA LEU A 84 0.67 6.57 -7.06
C LEU A 84 0.01 6.43 -8.44
N VAL A 85 -1.28 6.77 -8.59
CA VAL A 85 -2.04 6.55 -9.83
C VAL A 85 -1.42 7.23 -11.06
N ARG A 86 -0.75 8.37 -10.85
CA ARG A 86 -0.06 9.09 -11.91
C ARG A 86 1.05 8.26 -12.56
N PHE A 87 1.69 7.38 -11.79
CA PHE A 87 2.81 6.53 -12.25
C PHE A 87 2.35 5.11 -12.55
N PHE A 88 1.33 4.63 -11.84
CA PHE A 88 0.79 3.27 -11.93
C PHE A 88 -0.74 3.32 -12.03
N PRO A 89 -1.31 3.56 -13.23
CA PRO A 89 -2.75 3.66 -13.43
C PRO A 89 -3.53 2.41 -12.98
N GLU A 90 -2.90 1.23 -12.98
CA GLU A 90 -3.47 -0.03 -12.50
C GLU A 90 -3.89 -0.02 -11.02
N ILE A 91 -3.45 0.99 -10.25
CA ILE A 91 -3.83 1.16 -8.84
C ILE A 91 -5.30 1.61 -8.70
N GLU A 92 -5.90 2.24 -9.71
CA GLU A 92 -7.33 2.62 -9.67
C GLU A 92 -8.26 1.41 -9.51
N GLU A 93 -7.81 0.24 -9.98
CA GLU A 93 -8.56 -1.01 -9.86
C GLU A 93 -8.61 -1.53 -8.41
N ILE A 94 -7.67 -1.11 -7.56
CA ILE A 94 -7.54 -1.64 -6.19
C ILE A 94 -8.67 -1.12 -5.31
N ARG A 95 -9.45 -2.07 -4.81
CA ARG A 95 -10.52 -1.83 -3.83
C ARG A 95 -10.23 -2.59 -2.55
N LEU A 96 -10.29 -1.88 -1.44
CA LEU A 96 -10.18 -2.43 -0.10
C LEU A 96 -11.55 -2.96 0.30
N ILE A 97 -11.67 -4.28 0.46
CA ILE A 97 -12.97 -4.97 0.63
C ILE A 97 -13.20 -5.48 2.05
N ASP A 98 -12.15 -5.60 2.87
CA ASP A 98 -12.26 -5.93 4.28
C ASP A 98 -11.13 -5.27 5.08
N TYR A 99 -11.45 -4.83 6.30
CA TYR A 99 -10.54 -4.14 7.20
C TYR A 99 -10.77 -4.62 8.63
N LYS A 100 -9.78 -5.31 9.20
CA LYS A 100 -9.86 -5.91 10.54
C LYS A 100 -8.69 -5.49 11.40
N VAL A 101 -9.00 -4.95 12.58
CA VAL A 101 -8.01 -4.65 13.62
C VAL A 101 -8.14 -5.68 14.75
N ARG A 102 -6.99 -6.15 15.25
CA ARG A 102 -6.87 -7.05 16.41
C ARG A 102 -5.81 -6.53 17.36
N VAL A 103 -6.14 -6.43 18.63
CA VAL A 103 -5.17 -6.12 19.69
C VAL A 103 -4.38 -7.38 19.98
N LEU A 104 -3.05 -7.30 19.96
CA LEU A 104 -2.14 -8.43 20.18
C LEU A 104 -1.74 -8.58 21.64
N GLU A 105 -1.55 -7.46 22.35
CA GLU A 105 -1.12 -7.45 23.74
C GLU A 105 -1.97 -6.47 24.55
N SER A 106 -2.99 -7.01 25.22
CA SER A 106 -4.00 -6.20 25.92
C SER A 106 -3.48 -5.53 27.20
N GLN A 107 -2.27 -5.89 27.68
CA GLN A 107 -1.74 -5.41 28.96
C GLN A 107 -1.27 -3.94 28.92
N SER A 108 -0.99 -3.42 27.73
CA SER A 108 -0.45 -2.05 27.54
C SER A 108 -1.53 -0.99 27.27
N GLY A 109 -2.82 -1.32 27.40
CA GLY A 109 -3.93 -0.38 27.21
C GLY A 109 -3.90 0.30 25.84
N THR A 110 -3.90 1.64 25.80
CA THR A 110 -3.86 2.42 24.55
C THR A 110 -2.52 2.35 23.81
N ALA A 111 -1.47 1.83 24.45
CA ALA A 111 -0.17 1.57 23.82
C ALA A 111 -0.02 0.12 23.32
N ALA A 112 -1.10 -0.67 23.37
CA ALA A 112 -1.10 -2.04 22.91
C ALA A 112 -0.71 -2.15 21.44
N LYS A 113 0.09 -3.17 21.13
CA LYS A 113 0.36 -3.55 19.75
C LYS A 113 -0.93 -4.01 19.08
N VAL A 114 -1.19 -3.48 17.90
CA VAL A 114 -2.31 -3.89 17.06
C VAL A 114 -1.80 -4.55 15.78
N ARG A 115 -2.56 -5.52 15.30
CA ARG A 115 -2.44 -6.10 13.96
C ARG A 115 -3.61 -5.60 13.13
N VAL A 116 -3.30 -4.98 12.01
CA VAL A 116 -4.27 -4.58 10.99
C VAL A 116 -4.15 -5.58 9.84
N LEU A 117 -5.27 -6.16 9.44
CA LEU A 117 -5.38 -7.08 8.31
C LEU A 117 -6.34 -6.46 7.31
N ILE A 118 -5.89 -6.38 6.06
CA ILE A 118 -6.61 -5.75 4.96
C ILE A 118 -6.75 -6.74 3.83
N GLU A 119 -7.97 -6.97 3.37
CA GLU A 119 -8.25 -7.67 2.13
C GLU A 119 -8.52 -6.65 1.01
N SER A 120 -7.87 -6.86 -0.12
CA SER A 120 -7.99 -6.01 -1.30
C SER A 120 -8.27 -6.86 -2.54
N THR A 121 -8.92 -6.26 -3.53
CA THR A 121 -9.20 -6.88 -4.82
C THR A 121 -8.95 -5.90 -5.96
N ASP A 122 -8.61 -6.41 -7.13
CA ASP A 122 -8.60 -5.67 -8.40
C ASP A 122 -9.80 -6.03 -9.29
N GLY A 123 -10.81 -6.70 -8.73
CA GLY A 123 -11.95 -7.23 -9.48
C GLY A 123 -11.71 -8.60 -10.14
N HIS A 124 -10.46 -9.05 -10.22
CA HIS A 124 -10.10 -10.37 -10.78
C HIS A 124 -9.61 -11.35 -9.72
N ARG A 125 -8.84 -10.85 -8.76
CA ARG A 125 -8.33 -11.64 -7.64
C ARG A 125 -8.43 -10.84 -6.35
N SER A 126 -8.39 -11.54 -5.23
CA SER A 126 -8.25 -10.94 -3.90
C SER A 126 -6.90 -11.32 -3.30
N TRP A 127 -6.40 -10.46 -2.43
CA TRP A 127 -5.20 -10.70 -1.63
C TRP A 127 -5.32 -10.00 -0.29
N THR A 128 -4.55 -10.52 0.67
CA THR A 128 -4.52 -9.97 2.02
C THR A 128 -3.14 -9.45 2.36
N SER A 129 -3.12 -8.34 3.07
CA SER A 129 -1.93 -7.66 3.59
C SER A 129 -2.09 -7.42 5.08
N LEU A 130 -0.97 -7.25 5.77
CA LEU A 130 -0.95 -7.10 7.22
C LEU A 130 0.04 -6.00 7.65
N GLY A 131 -0.30 -5.29 8.70
CA GLY A 131 0.59 -4.35 9.38
C GLY A 131 0.51 -4.54 10.89
N VAL A 132 1.64 -4.33 11.57
CA VAL A 132 1.73 -4.49 13.03
C VAL A 132 2.48 -3.31 13.62
N SER A 133 1.82 -2.55 14.48
CA SER A 133 2.40 -1.42 15.20
C SER A 133 1.65 -1.17 16.51
N SER A 134 2.24 -0.44 17.44
CA SER A 134 1.52 0.18 18.57
C SER A 134 0.69 1.39 18.15
N ASN A 135 0.88 1.88 16.92
CA ASN A 135 0.07 2.92 16.31
C ASN A 135 -0.82 2.32 15.22
N VAL A 136 -2.14 2.41 15.39
CA VAL A 136 -3.11 1.88 14.42
C VAL A 136 -2.92 2.50 13.03
N MET A 137 -2.59 3.79 12.93
CA MET A 137 -2.40 4.46 11.64
C MET A 137 -1.15 3.94 10.91
N GLU A 138 -0.09 3.65 11.65
CA GLU A 138 1.12 3.05 11.08
C GLU A 138 0.86 1.61 10.63
N ALA A 139 0.13 0.82 11.44
CA ALA A 139 -0.25 -0.54 11.06
C ALA A 139 -1.17 -0.55 9.81
N SER A 140 -2.13 0.37 9.72
CA SER A 140 -2.98 0.53 8.54
C SER A 140 -2.16 0.93 7.31
N TRP A 141 -1.24 1.90 7.47
CA TRP A 141 -0.33 2.32 6.41
C TRP A 141 0.50 1.15 5.86
N GLN A 142 1.14 0.38 6.75
CA GLN A 142 1.94 -0.79 6.37
C GLN A 142 1.12 -1.78 5.53
N ALA A 143 -0.08 -2.12 6.00
CA ALA A 143 -0.97 -3.02 5.29
C ALA A 143 -1.39 -2.47 3.92
N ILE A 144 -1.77 -1.19 3.82
CA ILE A 144 -2.16 -0.55 2.55
C ILE A 144 -0.99 -0.55 1.56
N ILE A 145 0.21 -0.16 1.99
CA ILE A 145 1.40 -0.16 1.12
C ILE A 145 1.74 -1.57 0.64
N ASP A 146 1.71 -2.56 1.53
CA ASP A 146 1.92 -3.97 1.14
C ASP A 146 0.85 -4.43 0.14
N SER A 147 -0.41 -4.03 0.32
CA SER A 147 -1.48 -4.33 -0.63
C SER A 147 -1.20 -3.74 -2.02
N VAL A 148 -0.81 -2.47 -2.09
CA VAL A 148 -0.49 -1.79 -3.35
C VAL A 148 0.75 -2.41 -4.00
N LEU A 149 1.81 -2.64 -3.22
CA LEU A 149 3.02 -3.31 -3.70
C LEU A 149 2.71 -4.69 -4.26
N TYR A 150 1.82 -5.46 -3.62
CA TYR A 150 1.43 -6.77 -4.13
C TYR A 150 0.84 -6.69 -5.54
N LYS A 151 -0.04 -5.71 -5.81
CA LYS A 151 -0.61 -5.49 -7.15
C LYS A 151 0.47 -5.14 -8.17
N LEU A 152 1.40 -4.24 -7.84
CA LEU A 152 2.46 -3.79 -8.75
C LEU A 152 3.51 -4.87 -9.04
N VAL A 153 3.87 -5.65 -8.02
CA VAL A 153 4.97 -6.63 -8.09
C VAL A 153 4.53 -7.95 -8.71
N PHE A 154 3.30 -8.36 -8.46
CA PHE A 154 2.76 -9.61 -8.97
C PHE A 154 1.62 -9.31 -9.93
N PRO A 155 1.82 -8.61 -11.05
CA PRO A 155 0.72 -8.32 -11.97
C PRO A 155 0.00 -9.63 -12.33
N GLY A 156 -1.33 -9.61 -12.27
CA GLY A 156 -2.12 -10.71 -12.80
C GLY A 156 -1.71 -10.95 -14.26
N LYS A 157 -1.70 -12.19 -14.75
CA LYS A 157 -1.53 -12.45 -16.18
C LYS A 157 -2.67 -11.76 -16.92
N GLN A 158 -2.48 -10.50 -17.31
CA GLN A 158 -3.34 -9.87 -18.28
C GLN A 158 -3.03 -10.53 -19.61
N THR A 159 -4.02 -11.19 -20.19
CA THR A 159 -3.97 -11.67 -21.56
C THR A 159 -3.74 -10.46 -22.47
N GLY A 160 -2.50 -10.26 -22.90
CA GLY A 160 -2.03 -9.46 -24.03
C GLY A 160 -2.63 -8.07 -24.26
N ALA A 161 -1.91 -7.01 -23.83
CA ALA A 161 -1.86 -5.73 -24.57
C ALA A 161 -0.74 -4.81 -24.04
N LEU A 162 -0.64 -4.61 -22.72
CA LEU A 162 0.23 -3.57 -22.16
C LEU A 162 1.72 -3.97 -22.02
N GLY A 163 2.02 -5.25 -21.77
CA GLY A 163 3.41 -5.72 -21.71
C GLY A 163 4.17 -5.54 -23.03
N ALA A 164 3.46 -5.69 -24.15
CA ALA A 164 4.03 -5.52 -25.49
C ALA A 164 4.34 -4.05 -25.85
N GLN A 165 3.78 -3.07 -25.13
CA GLN A 165 4.11 -1.65 -25.33
C GLN A 165 5.37 -1.26 -24.57
N ARG A 166 5.53 -1.72 -23.32
CA ARG A 166 6.76 -1.48 -22.54
C ARG A 166 7.98 -2.15 -23.18
N GLU A 167 7.83 -3.39 -23.67
CA GLU A 167 8.93 -4.10 -24.37
C GLU A 167 9.31 -3.39 -25.69
N ARG A 168 8.33 -2.91 -26.49
CA ARG A 168 8.61 -2.18 -27.73
C ARG A 168 9.23 -0.81 -27.52
N GLU A 169 8.91 -0.12 -26.41
CA GLU A 169 9.52 1.17 -26.08
C GLU A 169 10.96 1.01 -25.58
N GLU A 170 11.26 -0.05 -24.83
CA GLU A 170 12.64 -0.38 -24.44
C GLU A 170 13.50 -0.84 -25.64
N GLU A 171 12.93 -1.59 -26.58
CA GLU A 171 13.63 -2.00 -27.81
C GLU A 171 13.96 -0.79 -28.69
N LYS A 172 13.02 0.14 -28.87
CA LYS A 172 13.25 1.40 -29.61
C LYS A 172 14.30 2.30 -28.96
N LYS A 173 14.35 2.36 -27.62
CA LYS A 173 15.42 3.09 -26.90
C LYS A 173 16.79 2.45 -27.12
N LYS A 174 16.88 1.11 -27.18
CA LYS A 174 18.13 0.40 -27.45
C LYS A 174 18.63 0.55 -28.88
N GLU A 175 17.74 0.66 -29.87
CA GLU A 175 18.12 0.93 -31.27
C GLU A 175 18.61 2.36 -31.48
N THR A 176 18.00 3.35 -30.81
CA THR A 176 18.39 4.77 -30.93
C THR A 176 19.77 5.06 -30.34
N ILE A 177 20.28 4.24 -29.42
CA ILE A 177 21.61 4.41 -28.80
C ILE A 177 22.72 3.74 -29.64
N LYS A 178 22.37 2.91 -30.63
CA LYS A 178 23.32 2.20 -31.51
C LYS A 178 23.56 2.88 -32.88
N GLN A 179 22.90 4.00 -33.16
CA GLN A 179 23.17 4.86 -34.32
C GLN A 179 23.84 6.16 -33.86
#